data_AF-A0A382ZX23-F1
#
_entry.id   AF-A0A382ZX23-F1
#
_cell.length_a   1.000
_cell.length_b   1.000
_cell.length_c   1.000
_cell.angle_alpha   90.00
_cell.angle_beta   90.00
_cell.angle_gamma   90.00
#
_symmetry.space_group_name_H-M   'P 1'
#
loop_
_entity.id
_entity.type
_entity.pdbx_description
1 polymer ?
#
loop_
_entity_poly.entity_id
_entity_poly.type
_entity_poly.pdbx_seq_one_letter_code
_entity_poly.pdbx_strand_id
1 'polypeptide(L)'
;PIIAALFGSSFHLISGPTTAISIVVFAAVSKHAVPGSEEFIAMVLTLTFLAGVYQLVFGLAKFGLLVNFVSHNVVTGFTAGAALLIASTQIPYILGIDVTRGGSFIETWVNLYSGVGELNIYLLIVGLSTLGSAILIKLIKPQLPNLLIGMFVGGFLAFYLSSFTESIETIGVIPTYFPPLSTPDFSLSSLKSLAPEAFAIALLGLIEASSIGRSIATKTNQRINPSQEFIGQGASNIVGSFFSSYASSGSFTRT
;
A
#
# COMPACT_ATOMS: atom_id res chain seq x y z
N PRO A 1 2.90 11.98 3.37
CA PRO A 1 4.32 12.27 3.68
C PRO A 1 4.56 13.59 4.45
N ILE A 2 4.16 14.76 3.95
CA ILE A 2 4.50 16.07 4.56
C ILE A 2 4.02 16.17 6.02
N ILE A 3 2.72 15.93 6.24
CA ILE A 3 2.13 16.00 7.58
C ILE A 3 2.75 14.94 8.51
N ALA A 4 2.92 13.71 8.03
CA ALA A 4 3.55 12.65 8.83
C ALA A 4 4.98 13.01 9.25
N ALA A 5 5.77 13.64 8.38
CA ALA A 5 7.13 14.06 8.69
C ALA A 5 7.17 15.22 9.70
N LEU A 6 6.22 16.16 9.62
CA LEU A 6 6.16 17.31 10.54
C LEU A 6 5.69 16.91 11.95
N PHE A 7 4.78 15.94 12.06
CA PHE A 7 4.16 15.56 13.33
C PHE A 7 4.63 14.19 13.84
N GLY A 8 5.41 13.44 13.08
CA GLY A 8 5.99 12.15 13.47
C GLY A 8 7.26 12.30 14.32
N SER A 9 7.79 11.19 14.80
CA SER A 9 9.01 11.16 15.62
C SER A 9 10.25 10.74 14.84
N SER A 10 10.08 9.98 13.77
CA SER A 10 11.19 9.44 12.97
C SER A 10 11.72 10.46 11.97
N PHE A 11 13.05 10.49 11.78
CA PHE A 11 13.68 11.31 10.74
C PHE A 11 13.81 10.58 9.40
N HIS A 12 13.58 9.27 9.40
CA HIS A 12 13.83 8.40 8.25
C HIS A 12 12.54 7.78 7.70
N LEU A 13 11.48 7.70 8.50
CA LEU A 13 10.24 7.01 8.10
C LEU A 13 9.52 7.81 7.02
N ILE A 14 9.32 7.18 5.86
CA ILE A 14 8.55 7.77 4.76
C ILE A 14 7.14 7.20 4.75
N SER A 15 6.16 8.07 4.99
CA SER A 15 4.73 7.73 4.93
C SER A 15 4.16 7.86 3.52
N GLY A 16 3.46 6.82 3.09
CA GLY A 16 2.67 6.80 1.87
C GLY A 16 1.80 5.54 1.80
N PRO A 17 1.03 5.34 0.73
CA PRO A 17 0.27 4.12 0.59
C PRO A 17 1.20 2.90 0.52
N THR A 18 0.84 1.85 1.27
CA THR A 18 1.50 0.54 1.25
C THR A 18 0.58 -0.46 0.57
N THR A 19 1.14 -1.51 -0.02
CA THR A 19 0.33 -2.53 -0.70
C THR A 19 -0.61 -3.22 0.26
N ALA A 20 -0.17 -3.53 1.49
CA ALA A 20 -1.02 -4.16 2.51
C ALA A 20 -2.23 -3.29 2.85
N ILE A 21 -2.03 -2.02 3.20
CA ILE A 21 -3.16 -1.10 3.48
C ILE A 21 -4.05 -0.93 2.26
N SER A 22 -3.48 -0.84 1.06
CA SER A 22 -4.26 -0.70 -0.19
C SER A 22 -5.19 -1.89 -0.41
N ILE A 23 -4.71 -3.12 -0.17
CA ILE A 23 -5.52 -4.34 -0.26
C ILE A 23 -6.65 -4.31 0.79
N VAL A 24 -6.35 -3.94 2.03
CA VAL A 24 -7.37 -3.89 3.10
C VAL A 24 -8.41 -2.82 2.84
N VAL A 25 -8.02 -1.63 2.40
CA VAL A 25 -8.94 -0.56 1.99
C VAL A 25 -9.85 -1.03 0.85
N PHE A 26 -9.26 -1.64 -0.19
CA PHE A 26 -10.03 -2.19 -1.31
C PHE A 26 -11.04 -3.24 -0.85
N ALA A 27 -10.61 -4.22 -0.07
CA ALA A 27 -11.47 -5.31 0.42
C ALA A 27 -12.56 -4.83 1.41
N ALA A 28 -12.27 -3.78 2.19
CA ALA A 28 -13.23 -3.15 3.09
C ALA A 28 -14.35 -2.46 2.29
N VAL A 29 -13.99 -1.58 1.36
CA VAL A 29 -14.97 -0.73 0.66
C VAL A 29 -15.71 -1.48 -0.45
N SER A 30 -15.08 -2.48 -1.09
CA SER A 30 -15.72 -3.26 -2.17
C SER A 30 -16.95 -4.05 -1.72
N LYS A 31 -17.16 -4.20 -0.40
CA LYS A 31 -18.38 -4.81 0.17
C LYS A 31 -19.58 -3.87 0.18
N HIS A 32 -19.33 -2.57 0.06
CA HIS A 32 -20.32 -1.51 0.21
C HIS A 32 -20.58 -0.74 -1.08
N ALA A 33 -19.55 -0.58 -1.91
CA ALA A 33 -19.65 0.17 -3.16
C ALA A 33 -18.88 -0.52 -4.29
N VAL A 34 -19.34 -0.30 -5.53
CA VAL A 34 -18.69 -0.82 -6.73
C VAL A 34 -17.31 -0.15 -6.90
N PRO A 35 -16.21 -0.91 -7.05
CA PRO A 35 -14.88 -0.34 -7.22
C PRO A 35 -14.81 0.71 -8.34
N GLY A 36 -14.23 1.87 -8.03
CA GLY A 36 -14.06 2.98 -8.98
C GLY A 36 -15.28 3.90 -9.14
N SER A 37 -16.43 3.57 -8.53
CA SER A 37 -17.57 4.50 -8.48
C SER A 37 -17.29 5.73 -7.60
N GLU A 38 -18.03 6.82 -7.81
CA GLU A 38 -17.94 8.02 -6.95
C GLU A 38 -18.20 7.69 -5.48
N GLU A 39 -19.17 6.81 -5.22
CA GLU A 39 -19.50 6.32 -3.88
C GLU A 39 -18.33 5.55 -3.26
N PHE A 40 -17.65 4.68 -4.03
CA PHE A 40 -16.47 3.96 -3.56
C PHE A 40 -15.36 4.94 -3.16
N ILE A 41 -15.10 5.96 -3.98
CA ILE A 41 -14.10 6.98 -3.66
C ILE A 41 -14.49 7.73 -2.39
N ALA A 42 -15.74 8.16 -2.26
CA ALA A 42 -16.23 8.83 -1.06
C ALA A 42 -16.07 7.97 0.20
N MET A 43 -16.43 6.69 0.15
CA MET A 43 -16.24 5.75 1.27
C MET A 43 -14.77 5.54 1.61
N VAL A 44 -13.87 5.43 0.62
CA VAL A 44 -12.42 5.34 0.85
C VAL A 44 -11.89 6.55 1.60
N LEU A 45 -12.34 7.76 1.25
CA LEU A 45 -11.92 8.99 1.93
C LEU A 45 -12.46 9.06 3.36
N THR A 46 -13.72 8.69 3.58
CA THR A 46 -14.33 8.60 4.93
C THR A 46 -13.62 7.57 5.80
N LEU A 47 -13.32 6.39 5.24
CA LEU A 47 -12.57 5.33 5.90
C LEU A 47 -11.17 5.81 6.28
N THR A 48 -10.50 6.53 5.38
CA THR A 48 -9.16 7.11 5.59
C THR A 48 -9.18 8.16 6.71
N PHE A 49 -10.18 9.03 6.71
CA PHE A 49 -10.39 10.02 7.77
C PHE A 49 -10.56 9.32 9.13
N LEU A 50 -11.46 8.35 9.23
CA LEU A 50 -11.72 7.61 10.46
C LEU A 50 -10.49 6.84 10.95
N ALA A 51 -9.76 6.17 10.06
CA ALA A 51 -8.52 5.49 10.40
C ALA A 51 -7.51 6.49 10.99
N GLY A 52 -7.40 7.68 10.41
CA GLY A 52 -6.58 8.76 10.93
C GLY A 52 -7.02 9.25 12.30
N VAL A 53 -8.33 9.40 12.54
CA VAL A 53 -8.89 9.75 13.86
C VAL A 53 -8.53 8.70 14.90
N TYR A 54 -8.70 7.41 14.61
CA TYR A 54 -8.30 6.34 15.53
C TYR A 54 -6.80 6.37 15.83
N GLN A 55 -5.95 6.51 14.82
CA GLN A 55 -4.50 6.62 15.00
C GLN A 55 -4.11 7.82 15.86
N LEU A 56 -4.75 8.98 15.63
CA LEU A 56 -4.54 10.18 16.44
C LEU A 56 -4.96 9.94 17.90
N VAL A 57 -6.14 9.36 18.12
CA VAL A 57 -6.63 9.00 19.47
C VAL A 57 -5.67 8.04 20.16
N PHE A 58 -5.19 7.00 19.48
CA PHE A 58 -4.21 6.06 20.02
C PHE A 58 -2.88 6.74 20.39
N GLY A 59 -2.40 7.64 19.53
CA GLY A 59 -1.20 8.42 19.80
C GLY A 59 -1.35 9.31 21.03
N LEU A 60 -2.46 10.05 21.13
CA LEU A 60 -2.77 10.90 22.28
C LEU A 60 -2.98 10.11 23.58
N ALA A 61 -3.62 8.94 23.48
CA ALA A 61 -3.82 8.01 24.60
C ALA A 61 -2.52 7.26 24.99
N LYS A 62 -1.40 7.53 24.31
CA LYS A 62 -0.09 6.89 24.54
C LYS A 62 -0.10 5.37 24.31
N PHE A 63 -0.98 4.87 23.44
CA PHE A 63 -1.02 3.46 23.07
C PHE A 63 0.21 3.00 22.27
N GLY A 64 1.05 3.94 21.81
CA GLY A 64 2.36 3.62 21.25
C GLY A 64 3.26 2.84 22.22
N LEU A 65 3.02 2.89 23.54
CA LEU A 65 3.74 2.03 24.50
C LEU A 65 3.49 0.53 24.27
N LEU A 66 2.32 0.17 23.73
CA LEU A 66 1.95 -1.22 23.49
C LEU A 66 2.80 -1.86 22.38
N VAL A 67 3.37 -1.05 21.49
CA VAL A 67 4.33 -1.50 20.47
C VAL A 67 5.53 -2.22 21.08
N ASN A 68 5.96 -1.81 22.28
CA ASN A 68 7.13 -2.41 22.92
C ASN A 68 6.90 -3.90 23.26
N PHE A 69 5.65 -4.35 23.31
CA PHE A 69 5.29 -5.76 23.52
C PHE A 69 5.23 -6.57 22.22
N VAL A 70 5.40 -5.93 21.05
CA VAL A 70 5.52 -6.63 19.78
C VAL A 70 6.91 -7.26 19.71
N SER A 71 6.97 -8.59 19.74
CA SER A 71 8.24 -9.31 19.67
C SER A 71 8.86 -9.20 18.28
N HIS A 72 10.18 -9.37 18.20
CA HIS A 72 10.89 -9.44 16.92
C HIS A 72 10.30 -10.52 15.99
N ASN A 73 9.88 -11.65 16.56
CA ASN A 73 9.29 -12.76 15.79
C ASN A 73 7.95 -12.37 15.13
N VAL A 74 7.13 -11.54 15.80
CA VAL A 74 5.89 -11.04 15.22
C VAL A 74 6.17 -10.12 14.03
N VAL A 75 7.15 -9.22 14.17
CA VAL A 75 7.55 -8.31 13.07
C VAL A 75 8.08 -9.09 11.87
N THR A 76 8.95 -10.07 12.09
CA THR A 76 9.49 -10.94 11.04
C THR A 76 8.38 -11.74 10.35
N GLY A 77 7.46 -12.33 11.13
CA GLY A 77 6.32 -13.09 10.60
C GLY A 77 5.37 -12.22 9.77
N PHE A 78 5.04 -11.02 10.25
CA PHE A 78 4.22 -10.06 9.51
C PHE A 78 4.91 -9.63 8.20
N THR A 79 6.20 -9.31 8.25
CA THR A 79 6.96 -8.88 7.07
C THR A 79 7.04 -10.00 6.02
N ALA A 80 7.32 -11.24 6.44
CA ALA A 80 7.34 -12.39 5.55
C ALA A 80 5.96 -12.69 4.95
N GLY A 81 4.90 -12.64 5.76
CA GLY A 81 3.52 -12.82 5.31
C GLY A 81 3.08 -11.74 4.31
N ALA A 82 3.39 -10.47 4.59
CA ALA A 82 3.13 -9.37 3.68
C ALA A 82 3.90 -9.53 2.35
N ALA A 83 5.17 -9.95 2.40
CA ALA A 83 5.96 -10.21 1.20
C ALA A 83 5.36 -11.33 0.35
N LEU A 84 4.94 -12.44 0.96
CA LEU A 84 4.26 -13.54 0.27
C LEU A 84 2.93 -13.10 -0.34
N LEU A 85 2.11 -12.37 0.42
CA LEU A 85 0.83 -11.84 -0.07
C LEU A 85 1.04 -10.90 -1.25
N ILE A 86 1.96 -9.95 -1.15
CA ILE A 86 2.30 -9.03 -2.24
C ILE A 86 2.74 -9.83 -3.46
N ALA A 87 3.72 -10.73 -3.32
CA ALA A 87 4.19 -11.57 -4.43
C ALA A 87 3.03 -12.33 -5.10
N SER A 88 2.16 -12.99 -4.31
CA SER A 88 0.99 -13.71 -4.82
C SER A 88 0.02 -12.81 -5.57
N THR A 89 -0.20 -11.57 -5.13
CA THR A 89 -1.07 -10.63 -5.86
C THR A 89 -0.44 -10.09 -7.15
N GLN A 90 0.89 -10.17 -7.33
CA GLN A 90 1.56 -9.69 -8.53
C GLN A 90 1.71 -10.77 -9.61
N ILE A 91 1.75 -12.06 -9.24
CA ILE A 91 1.91 -13.19 -10.18
C ILE A 91 0.85 -13.19 -11.29
N PRO A 92 -0.47 -12.99 -11.03
CA PRO A 92 -1.48 -12.96 -12.09
C PRO A 92 -1.17 -11.95 -13.21
N TYR A 93 -0.70 -10.75 -12.86
CA TYR A 93 -0.34 -9.71 -13.83
C TYR A 93 0.88 -10.08 -14.69
N ILE A 94 1.84 -10.82 -14.13
CA ILE A 94 3.02 -11.29 -14.88
C ILE A 94 2.63 -12.44 -15.80
N LEU A 95 1.79 -13.37 -15.34
CA LEU A 95 1.35 -14.50 -16.15
C LEU A 95 0.26 -14.13 -17.16
N GLY A 96 -0.41 -12.99 -16.97
CA GLY A 96 -1.57 -12.57 -17.78
C GLY A 96 -2.81 -13.40 -17.52
N ILE A 97 -2.96 -13.94 -16.31
CA ILE A 97 -4.10 -14.76 -15.92
C ILE A 97 -5.08 -13.88 -15.16
N ASP A 98 -6.33 -13.84 -15.61
CA ASP A 98 -7.37 -13.07 -14.93
C ASP A 98 -7.77 -13.74 -13.62
N VAL A 99 -7.54 -13.02 -12.53
CA VAL A 99 -7.90 -13.46 -11.18
C VAL A 99 -8.75 -12.38 -10.54
N THR A 100 -9.87 -12.80 -9.92
CA THR A 100 -10.77 -11.91 -9.19
C THR A 100 -10.00 -11.08 -8.17
N ARG A 101 -10.05 -9.75 -8.32
CA ARG A 101 -9.38 -8.82 -7.39
C ARG A 101 -10.05 -8.87 -6.02
N GLY A 102 -9.24 -8.87 -4.96
CA GLY A 102 -9.73 -8.90 -3.58
C GLY A 102 -10.15 -10.28 -3.07
N GLY A 103 -9.94 -11.35 -3.85
CA GLY A 103 -10.10 -12.73 -3.38
C GLY A 103 -9.10 -13.11 -2.28
N SER A 104 -9.35 -14.23 -1.60
CA SER A 104 -8.44 -14.73 -0.58
C SER A 104 -7.10 -15.20 -1.17
N PHE A 105 -6.06 -15.30 -0.34
CA PHE A 105 -4.76 -15.84 -0.76
C PHE A 105 -4.91 -17.22 -1.41
N ILE A 106 -5.75 -18.09 -0.83
CA ILE A 106 -5.98 -19.46 -1.33
C ILE A 106 -6.72 -19.43 -2.66
N GLU A 107 -7.79 -18.63 -2.77
CA GLU A 107 -8.53 -18.45 -4.04
C GLU A 107 -7.61 -17.97 -5.16
N THR A 108 -6.69 -17.06 -4.87
CA THR A 108 -5.72 -16.56 -5.86
C THR A 108 -4.88 -17.70 -6.43
N TRP A 109 -4.37 -18.61 -5.59
CA TRP A 109 -3.58 -19.75 -6.04
C TRP A 109 -4.39 -20.83 -6.76
N VAL A 110 -5.63 -21.08 -6.32
CA VAL A 110 -6.54 -21.99 -7.03
C VAL A 110 -6.83 -21.46 -8.43
N ASN A 111 -7.16 -20.18 -8.56
CA ASN A 111 -7.45 -19.53 -9.84
C ASN A 111 -6.21 -19.51 -10.77
N LEU A 112 -5.03 -19.24 -10.21
CA LEU A 112 -3.77 -19.34 -10.96
C LEU A 112 -3.52 -20.75 -11.49
N TYR A 113 -3.78 -21.79 -10.69
CA TYR A 113 -3.62 -23.17 -11.11
C TYR A 113 -4.61 -23.58 -12.21
N SER A 114 -5.87 -23.17 -12.11
CA SER A 114 -6.86 -23.41 -13.16
C SER A 114 -6.57 -22.62 -14.44
N GLY A 115 -6.00 -21.41 -14.32
CA GLY A 115 -5.72 -20.50 -15.42
C GLY A 115 -4.37 -20.70 -16.10
N VAL A 116 -3.57 -21.72 -15.74
CA VAL A 116 -2.24 -21.93 -16.33
C VAL A 116 -2.27 -22.03 -17.87
N GLY A 117 -3.37 -22.50 -18.45
CA GLY A 117 -3.57 -22.58 -19.91
C GLY A 117 -3.77 -21.22 -20.59
N GLU A 118 -4.08 -20.17 -19.85
CA GLU A 118 -4.36 -18.81 -20.35
C GLU A 118 -3.12 -17.89 -20.29
N LEU A 119 -1.94 -18.47 -20.04
CA LEU A 119 -0.69 -17.73 -19.88
C LEU A 119 -0.41 -16.85 -21.11
N ASN A 120 -0.26 -15.56 -20.86
CA ASN A 120 0.09 -14.58 -21.86
C ASN A 120 1.61 -14.39 -21.96
N ILE A 121 2.20 -14.90 -23.04
CA ILE A 121 3.66 -14.84 -23.23
C ILE A 121 4.21 -13.41 -23.31
N TYR A 122 3.43 -12.46 -23.83
CA TYR A 122 3.86 -11.07 -23.93
C TYR A 122 3.94 -10.41 -22.55
N LEU A 123 2.93 -10.62 -21.70
CA LEU A 123 2.94 -10.14 -20.32
C LEU A 123 4.05 -10.80 -19.49
N LEU A 124 4.32 -12.09 -19.73
CA LEU A 124 5.42 -12.80 -19.08
C LEU A 124 6.78 -12.18 -19.44
N ILE A 125 7.00 -11.88 -20.72
CA ILE A 125 8.23 -11.23 -21.20
C ILE A 125 8.37 -9.83 -20.57
N VAL A 126 7.31 -9.02 -20.55
CA VAL A 126 7.32 -7.68 -19.94
C VAL A 126 7.60 -7.78 -18.43
N GLY A 127 6.91 -8.68 -17.72
CA GLY A 127 7.08 -8.86 -16.27
C GLY A 127 8.49 -9.35 -15.90
N LEU A 128 8.99 -10.38 -16.58
CA LEU A 128 10.33 -10.94 -16.31
C LEU A 128 11.46 -9.99 -16.71
N SER A 129 11.31 -9.22 -17.79
CA SER A 129 12.31 -8.21 -18.17
C SER A 129 12.34 -7.04 -17.18
N THR A 130 11.18 -6.58 -16.70
CA THR A 130 11.06 -5.56 -15.65
C THR A 130 11.75 -6.01 -14.36
N LEU A 131 11.41 -7.21 -13.89
CA LEU A 131 11.97 -7.78 -12.66
C LEU A 131 13.46 -8.06 -12.81
N GLY A 132 13.85 -8.71 -13.93
CA GLY A 132 15.22 -9.09 -14.22
C GLY A 132 16.16 -7.90 -14.31
N SER A 133 15.76 -6.83 -15.00
CA SER A 133 16.55 -5.60 -15.08
C SER A 133 16.68 -4.90 -13.73
N ALA A 134 15.59 -4.81 -12.94
CA ALA A 134 15.64 -4.25 -11.60
C ALA A 134 16.58 -5.02 -10.65
N ILE A 135 16.55 -6.36 -10.71
CA ILE A 135 17.47 -7.22 -9.93
C ILE A 135 18.90 -7.06 -10.42
N LEU A 136 19.13 -7.11 -11.73
CA LEU A 136 20.46 -7.00 -12.32
C LEU A 136 21.14 -5.69 -11.92
N ILE A 137 20.41 -4.57 -11.96
CA ILE A 137 20.94 -3.27 -11.56
C ILE A 137 21.21 -3.23 -10.05
N LYS A 138 20.34 -3.82 -9.24
CA LYS A 138 20.57 -3.95 -7.79
C LYS A 138 21.87 -4.69 -7.48
N LEU A 139 22.20 -5.72 -8.28
CA LEU A 139 23.42 -6.52 -8.11
C LEU A 139 24.67 -5.81 -8.61
N ILE A 140 24.62 -5.15 -9.78
CA ILE A 140 25.80 -4.53 -10.40
C ILE A 140 26.07 -3.12 -9.84
N LYS A 141 25.03 -2.30 -9.72
CA LYS A 141 25.11 -0.89 -9.28
C LYS A 141 23.96 -0.55 -8.34
N PRO A 142 24.01 -1.00 -7.07
CA PRO A 142 22.94 -0.79 -6.08
C PRO A 142 22.63 0.69 -5.77
N GLN A 143 23.51 1.63 -6.14
CA GLN A 143 23.30 3.07 -5.98
C GLN A 143 22.33 3.66 -7.01
N LEU A 144 22.10 2.98 -8.13
CA LEU A 144 21.16 3.42 -9.16
C LEU A 144 19.72 3.11 -8.73
N PRO A 145 18.73 3.89 -9.20
CA PRO A 145 17.32 3.67 -8.89
C PRO A 145 16.78 2.47 -9.68
N ASN A 146 17.17 1.28 -9.24
CA ASN A 146 16.90 0.00 -9.88
C ASN A 146 15.42 -0.24 -10.22
N LEU A 147 14.48 0.14 -9.35
CA LEU A 147 13.05 0.02 -9.59
C LEU A 147 12.57 0.93 -10.73
N LEU A 148 13.07 2.18 -10.80
CA LEU A 148 12.73 3.11 -11.89
C LEU A 148 13.29 2.64 -13.22
N ILE A 149 14.52 2.12 -13.23
CA ILE A 149 15.12 1.60 -14.45
C ILE A 149 14.39 0.34 -14.92
N GLY A 150 14.01 -0.56 -13.99
CA GLY A 150 13.18 -1.72 -14.31
C GLY A 150 11.85 -1.31 -14.94
N MET A 151 11.17 -0.33 -14.36
CA MET A 151 9.94 0.24 -14.92
C MET A 151 10.15 0.84 -16.32
N PHE A 152 11.28 1.52 -16.56
CA PHE A 152 11.61 2.06 -17.88
C PHE A 152 11.83 0.95 -18.92
N VAL A 153 12.61 -0.09 -18.57
CA VAL A 153 12.85 -1.25 -19.45
C VAL A 153 11.55 -1.97 -19.76
N GLY A 154 10.74 -2.25 -18.74
CA GLY A 154 9.43 -2.88 -18.88
C GLY A 154 8.47 -2.07 -19.73
N GLY A 155 8.35 -0.77 -19.45
CA GLY A 155 7.49 0.14 -20.20
C GLY A 155 7.91 0.29 -21.66
N PHE A 156 9.20 0.36 -21.94
CA PHE A 156 9.71 0.38 -23.31
C PHE A 156 9.41 -0.92 -24.06
N LEU A 157 9.61 -2.07 -23.39
CA LEU A 157 9.31 -3.36 -23.99
C LEU A 157 7.81 -3.56 -24.22
N ALA A 158 6.98 -3.14 -23.26
CA ALA A 158 5.52 -3.12 -23.39
C ALA A 158 5.07 -2.24 -24.55
N PHE A 159 5.64 -1.05 -24.71
CA PHE A 159 5.37 -0.16 -25.84
C PHE A 159 5.76 -0.77 -27.20
N TYR A 160 6.89 -1.47 -27.26
CA TYR A 160 7.29 -2.16 -28.48
C TYR A 160 6.37 -3.36 -28.78
N LEU A 161 6.05 -4.16 -27.77
CA LEU A 161 5.24 -5.38 -27.90
C LEU A 161 3.75 -5.08 -28.11
N SER A 162 3.23 -3.93 -27.69
CA SER A 162 1.83 -3.53 -27.91
C SER A 162 1.49 -3.33 -29.38
N SER A 163 2.50 -3.19 -30.26
CA SER A 163 2.30 -3.21 -31.71
C SER A 163 1.97 -4.61 -32.26
N PHE A 164 2.23 -5.66 -31.48
CA PHE A 164 2.06 -7.07 -31.87
C PHE A 164 0.92 -7.77 -31.12
N THR A 165 0.38 -7.17 -30.05
CA THR A 165 -0.73 -7.72 -29.25
C THR A 165 -1.52 -6.62 -28.57
N GLU A 166 -2.84 -6.84 -28.43
CA GLU A 166 -3.74 -5.98 -27.64
C GLU A 166 -3.81 -6.39 -26.17
N SER A 167 -3.19 -7.51 -25.80
CA SER A 167 -3.26 -8.07 -24.44
C SER A 167 -2.46 -7.30 -23.39
N ILE A 168 -1.70 -6.28 -23.79
CA ILE A 168 -0.92 -5.45 -22.87
C ILE A 168 -1.77 -4.24 -22.50
N GLU A 169 -2.46 -4.33 -21.37
CA GLU A 169 -3.20 -3.20 -20.83
C GLU A 169 -2.26 -2.06 -20.41
N THR A 170 -2.64 -0.83 -20.72
CA THR A 170 -1.92 0.37 -20.30
C THR A 170 -2.74 1.17 -19.30
N ILE A 171 -2.06 2.00 -18.50
CA ILE A 171 -2.68 2.83 -17.45
C ILE A 171 -3.61 3.92 -18.05
N GLY A 172 -3.58 4.10 -19.37
CA GLY A 172 -4.36 5.13 -20.06
C GLY A 172 -3.86 6.53 -19.77
N VAL A 173 -4.73 7.52 -19.98
CA VAL A 173 -4.39 8.94 -19.76
C VAL A 173 -4.44 9.25 -18.27
N ILE A 174 -3.31 9.67 -17.71
CA ILE A 174 -3.25 10.16 -16.33
C ILE A 174 -3.62 11.65 -16.32
N PRO A 175 -4.62 12.07 -15.53
CA PRO A 175 -4.99 13.48 -15.43
C PRO A 175 -3.81 14.34 -14.96
N THR A 176 -3.59 15.48 -15.60
CA THR A 176 -2.48 16.40 -15.30
C THR A 176 -2.84 17.49 -14.29
N TYR A 177 -4.09 17.54 -13.83
CA TYR A 177 -4.54 18.52 -12.85
C TYR A 177 -4.31 18.04 -11.41
N PHE A 178 -4.21 18.98 -10.49
CA PHE A 178 -4.11 18.66 -9.06
C PHE A 178 -5.36 17.92 -8.58
N PRO A 179 -5.22 16.86 -7.75
CA PRO A 179 -6.37 16.20 -7.16
C PRO A 179 -7.29 17.24 -6.51
N PRO A 180 -8.60 17.19 -6.77
CA PRO A 180 -9.52 18.15 -6.19
C PRO A 180 -9.51 18.03 -4.67
N LEU A 181 -9.80 19.14 -3.99
CA LEU A 181 -10.15 19.06 -2.58
C LEU A 181 -11.39 18.17 -2.43
N SER A 182 -11.34 17.30 -1.44
CA SER A 182 -12.38 16.33 -1.16
C SER A 182 -12.91 16.53 0.24
N THR A 183 -14.14 16.07 0.49
CA THR A 183 -14.73 16.10 1.82
C THR A 183 -15.19 14.69 2.19
N PRO A 184 -14.65 14.08 3.25
CA PRO A 184 -15.20 12.86 3.82
C PRO A 184 -16.69 13.02 4.13
N ASP A 185 -17.45 11.93 4.02
CA ASP A 185 -18.85 11.91 4.43
C ASP A 185 -18.94 11.78 5.96
N PHE A 186 -19.48 12.82 6.61
CA PHE A 186 -19.69 12.86 8.05
C PHE A 186 -21.07 12.38 8.50
N SER A 187 -21.86 11.79 7.59
CA SER A 187 -23.14 11.19 7.96
C SER A 187 -22.95 10.08 9.01
N LEU A 188 -23.82 10.07 10.03
CA LEU A 188 -23.71 9.11 11.13
C LEU A 188 -23.82 7.65 10.63
N SER A 189 -24.57 7.43 9.55
CA SER A 189 -24.67 6.14 8.87
C SER A 189 -23.33 5.67 8.34
N SER A 190 -22.65 6.49 7.52
CA SER A 190 -21.36 6.14 6.91
C SER A 190 -20.27 5.98 7.94
N LEU A 191 -20.24 6.85 8.96
CA LEU A 191 -19.26 6.75 10.03
C LEU A 191 -19.44 5.46 10.85
N LYS A 192 -20.68 5.06 11.14
CA LYS A 192 -20.95 3.81 11.88
C LYS A 192 -20.66 2.57 11.04
N SER A 193 -20.99 2.58 9.75
CA SER A 193 -20.78 1.42 8.89
C SER A 193 -19.31 1.14 8.61
N LEU A 194 -18.47 2.19 8.52
CA LEU A 194 -17.04 2.07 8.21
C LEU A 194 -16.13 2.03 9.45
N ALA A 195 -16.68 2.24 10.65
CA ALA A 195 -15.91 2.29 11.89
C ALA A 195 -15.09 1.00 12.16
N PRO A 196 -15.65 -0.22 12.03
CA PRO A 196 -14.89 -1.45 12.26
C PRO A 196 -13.70 -1.61 11.30
N GLU A 197 -13.90 -1.32 10.02
CA GLU A 197 -12.90 -1.41 8.97
C GLU A 197 -11.81 -0.34 9.17
N ALA A 198 -12.20 0.89 9.50
CA ALA A 198 -11.28 1.97 9.80
C ALA A 198 -10.41 1.66 11.03
N PHE A 199 -10.99 1.02 12.05
CA PHE A 199 -10.25 0.58 13.24
C PHE A 199 -9.20 -0.49 12.87
N ALA A 200 -9.57 -1.47 12.04
CA ALA A 200 -8.64 -2.48 11.55
C ALA A 200 -7.49 -1.86 10.73
N ILE A 201 -7.79 -0.92 9.83
CA ILE A 201 -6.77 -0.20 9.05
C ILE A 201 -5.88 0.65 9.96
N ALA A 202 -6.46 1.32 10.97
CA ALA A 202 -5.70 2.09 11.95
C ALA A 202 -4.67 1.19 12.64
N LEU A 203 -5.10 0.05 13.19
CA LEU A 203 -4.22 -0.92 13.84
C LEU A 203 -3.16 -1.49 12.90
N LEU A 204 -3.52 -1.83 11.66
CA LEU A 204 -2.56 -2.30 10.66
C LEU A 204 -1.49 -1.24 10.40
N GLY A 205 -1.89 0.02 10.18
CA GLY A 205 -0.96 1.13 9.99
C GLY A 205 -0.07 1.35 11.22
N LEU A 206 -0.60 1.20 12.44
CA LEU A 206 0.20 1.24 13.66
C LEU A 206 1.25 0.13 13.70
N ILE A 207 0.88 -1.11 13.37
CA ILE A 207 1.81 -2.26 13.35
C ILE A 207 2.92 -2.03 12.31
N GLU A 208 2.59 -1.52 11.12
CA GLU A 208 3.58 -1.20 10.08
C GLU A 208 4.54 -0.09 10.53
N ALA A 209 4.00 1.08 10.90
CA ALA A 209 4.80 2.23 11.30
C ALA A 209 5.69 1.92 12.50
N SER A 210 5.17 1.14 13.46
CA SER A 210 5.92 0.77 14.66
C SER A 210 7.02 -0.27 14.39
N SER A 211 6.76 -1.25 13.53
CA SER A 211 7.75 -2.22 13.07
C SER A 211 8.90 -1.55 12.33
N ILE A 212 8.57 -0.62 11.43
CA ILE A 212 9.54 0.18 10.68
C ILE A 212 10.33 1.08 11.62
N GLY A 213 9.64 1.80 12.51
CA GLY A 213 10.26 2.65 13.54
C GLY A 213 11.27 1.87 14.38
N ARG A 214 10.93 0.67 14.83
CA ARG A 214 11.87 -0.16 15.58
C ARG A 214 13.10 -0.54 14.76
N SER A 215 12.92 -0.91 13.49
CA SER A 215 14.04 -1.20 12.58
C SER A 215 14.97 0.02 12.41
N ILE A 216 14.40 1.21 12.23
CA ILE A 216 15.17 2.47 12.15
C ILE A 216 15.92 2.71 13.44
N ALA A 217 15.27 2.62 14.60
CA ALA A 217 15.88 2.87 15.90
C ALA A 217 17.07 1.94 16.15
N THR A 218 16.96 0.65 15.79
CA THR A 218 18.06 -0.32 15.90
C THR A 218 19.22 -0.03 14.94
N LYS A 219 18.95 0.47 13.72
CA LYS A 219 20.01 0.76 12.73
C LYS A 219 20.69 2.11 12.92
N THR A 220 19.94 3.12 13.39
CA THR A 220 20.38 4.53 13.43
C THR A 220 20.66 5.04 14.84
N ASN A 221 20.33 4.26 15.87
CA ASN A 221 20.31 4.69 17.28
C ASN A 221 19.39 5.90 17.56
N GLN A 222 18.49 6.25 16.63
CA GLN A 222 17.47 7.28 16.86
C GLN A 222 16.49 6.81 17.94
N ARG A 223 16.20 7.68 18.92
CA ARG A 223 15.08 7.47 19.85
C ARG A 223 13.78 7.84 19.15
N ILE A 224 12.97 6.83 18.83
CA ILE A 224 11.66 7.01 18.21
C ILE A 224 10.60 6.87 19.29
N ASN A 225 9.72 7.86 19.42
CA ASN A 225 8.53 7.81 20.27
C ASN A 225 7.36 7.26 19.45
N PRO A 226 6.90 6.01 19.71
CA PRO A 226 5.83 5.40 18.91
C PRO A 226 4.51 6.16 19.01
N SER A 227 4.17 6.72 20.17
CA SER A 227 2.93 7.48 20.34
C SER A 227 2.93 8.76 19.51
N GLN A 228 4.08 9.43 19.41
CA GLN A 228 4.26 10.59 18.54
C GLN A 228 4.20 10.19 17.06
N GLU A 229 4.78 9.05 16.70
CA GLU A 229 4.67 8.51 15.35
C GLU A 229 3.20 8.27 14.97
N PHE A 230 2.38 7.78 15.90
CA PHE A 230 0.95 7.54 15.68
C PHE A 230 0.17 8.84 15.48
N ILE A 231 0.53 9.90 16.22
CA ILE A 231 -0.01 11.26 16.01
C ILE A 231 0.32 11.72 14.58
N GLY A 232 1.57 11.55 14.14
CA GLY A 232 2.01 11.92 12.79
C GLY A 232 1.25 11.17 11.68
N GLN A 233 1.13 9.84 11.79
CA GLN A 233 0.38 9.04 10.83
C GLN A 233 -1.11 9.42 10.83
N GLY A 234 -1.73 9.53 12.02
CA GLY A 234 -3.14 9.89 12.17
C GLY A 234 -3.46 11.27 11.59
N ALA A 235 -2.67 12.28 11.92
CA ALA A 235 -2.78 13.62 11.34
C ALA A 235 -2.64 13.58 9.81
N SER A 236 -1.70 12.78 9.28
CA SER A 236 -1.49 12.68 7.84
C SER A 236 -2.66 12.05 7.09
N ASN A 237 -3.31 11.04 7.68
CA ASN A 237 -4.49 10.39 7.10
C ASN A 237 -5.74 11.27 7.23
N ILE A 238 -5.91 11.98 8.36
CA ILE A 238 -6.99 12.98 8.51
C ILE A 238 -6.84 14.05 7.44
N VAL A 239 -5.69 14.73 7.37
CA VAL A 239 -5.48 15.80 6.39
C VAL A 239 -5.56 15.25 4.97
N GLY A 240 -4.90 14.12 4.69
CA GLY A 240 -4.87 13.49 3.36
C GLY A 240 -6.27 13.18 2.80
N SER A 241 -7.22 12.80 3.66
CA SER A 241 -8.61 12.54 3.25
C SER A 241 -9.34 13.74 2.64
N PHE A 242 -8.87 14.96 2.90
CA PHE A 242 -9.39 16.20 2.29
C PHE A 242 -8.65 16.61 1.00
N PHE A 243 -7.57 15.90 0.66
CA PHE A 243 -6.75 16.13 -0.54
C PHE A 243 -6.79 14.91 -1.47
N SER A 244 -7.92 14.19 -1.48
CA SER A 244 -8.13 12.99 -2.31
C SER A 244 -7.08 11.88 -2.10
N SER A 245 -6.49 11.77 -0.90
CA SER A 245 -5.59 10.67 -0.54
C SER A 245 -6.34 9.58 0.22
N TYR A 246 -6.00 8.32 -0.08
CA TYR A 246 -6.44 7.19 0.73
C TYR A 246 -5.42 6.85 1.83
N ALA A 247 -5.79 5.92 2.71
CA ALA A 247 -5.03 5.54 3.88
C ALA A 247 -3.57 5.19 3.57
N SER A 248 -2.68 5.72 4.40
CA SER A 248 -1.23 5.61 4.28
C SER A 248 -0.58 5.21 5.60
N SER A 249 0.64 4.69 5.52
CA SER A 249 1.49 4.33 6.65
C SER A 249 2.98 4.39 6.26
N GLY A 250 3.87 4.05 7.19
CA GLY A 250 5.29 3.90 6.91
C GLY A 250 5.57 2.84 5.84
N SER A 251 6.54 3.10 4.96
CA SER A 251 6.91 2.20 3.87
C SER A 251 8.32 1.64 4.03
N PHE A 252 8.44 0.30 4.14
CA PHE A 252 9.73 -0.39 4.22
C PHE A 252 10.63 -0.18 2.99
N THR A 253 10.06 0.00 1.81
CA THR A 253 10.84 0.14 0.57
C THR A 253 11.43 1.55 0.42
N ARG A 254 10.76 2.55 1.00
CA ARG A 254 11.14 3.97 0.89
C ARG A 254 11.95 4.47 2.09
N THR A 255 11.89 3.76 3.22
CA THR A 255 12.54 4.07 4.50
C THR A 255 13.85 3.32 4.64
#